data_AF-A0A8J6M3J8-F1
#
_entry.id   AF-A0A8J6M3J8-F1
#
_cell.length_a   1.000
_cell.length_b   1.000
_cell.length_c   1.000
_cell.angle_alpha   90.00
_cell.angle_beta   90.00
_cell.angle_gamma   90.00
#
_symmetry.space_group_name_H-M   'P 1'
#
loop_
_entity.id
_entity.type
_entity.pdbx_description
1 polymer ?
#
loop_
_entity_poly.entity_id
_entity_poly.type
_entity_poly.pdbx_seq_one_letter_code
_entity_poly.pdbx_strand_id
1 'polypeptide(L)'
;MPLNLVEEIKICEVGPRDGLQNEKRILTTEEKLVLIEGVVQAGFSVIEVGSFMSPKAVPQMANTDEVFQNLKRKEGVEYRALVANLKGVERAAACGCKKVKLNVSASKAHNLANLNRTPAETVEGFYGCMDAARSVGIEVSGSISMAFGSPWDREIPLSDVKEIVDAYLAVGVTEISLSDASGQAYPTQVYQICTDMAKSYPQVAWWLHFHNTRGLGIANIMAGMQAGFTRYDSAFAGVGGCPFVPGAAGNVATEDVVHMCDEIGIKTGVDLDQAMKVSRQLVQLLNHGTDSYLLRAGKSSDLISELPTGQLRNQTLK
;
A
#
# COMPACT_ATOMS: atom_id res chain seq x y z
N MET A 1 7.82 17.78 23.58
CA MET A 1 9.00 17.65 22.70
C MET A 1 8.53 17.83 21.28
N PRO A 2 9.30 18.48 20.39
CA PRO A 2 8.96 18.53 18.97
C PRO A 2 8.84 17.11 18.41
N LEU A 3 7.92 16.90 17.46
CA LEU A 3 7.83 15.63 16.74
C LEU A 3 9.10 15.50 15.88
N ASN A 4 9.93 14.50 16.15
CA ASN A 4 11.08 14.19 15.33
C ASN A 4 10.61 13.32 14.15
N LEU A 5 10.42 13.91 12.98
CA LEU A 5 9.92 13.24 11.79
C LEU A 5 10.98 13.33 10.67
N VAL A 6 10.87 12.43 9.71
CA VAL A 6 11.59 12.52 8.42
C VAL A 6 11.20 13.78 7.66
N GLU A 7 11.96 14.22 6.67
CA GLU A 7 11.62 15.44 5.89
C GLU A 7 10.79 15.13 4.62
N GLU A 8 10.87 13.90 4.14
CA GLU A 8 10.26 13.44 2.90
C GLU A 8 9.87 11.97 3.03
N ILE A 9 8.74 11.61 2.44
CA ILE A 9 8.29 10.23 2.27
C ILE A 9 7.97 9.94 0.80
N LYS A 10 8.13 8.68 0.42
CA LYS A 10 7.68 8.14 -0.85
C LYS A 10 6.42 7.32 -0.64
N ILE A 11 5.42 7.58 -1.47
CA ILE A 11 4.15 6.85 -1.44
C ILE A 11 4.06 5.93 -2.65
N CYS A 12 3.71 4.65 -2.41
CA CYS A 12 3.26 3.74 -3.45
C CYS A 12 1.74 3.74 -3.48
N GLU A 13 1.17 4.09 -4.63
CA GLU A 13 -0.26 3.97 -4.86
C GLU A 13 -0.61 2.52 -5.18
N VAL A 14 -1.36 1.87 -4.29
CA VAL A 14 -1.76 0.46 -4.41
C VAL A 14 -3.21 0.27 -4.83
N GLY A 15 -3.98 1.34 -5.00
CA GLY A 15 -5.38 1.32 -5.44
C GLY A 15 -5.64 0.46 -6.68
N PRO A 16 -4.85 0.56 -7.78
CA PRO A 16 -5.05 -0.26 -8.97
C PRO A 16 -4.95 -1.78 -8.74
N ARG A 17 -4.29 -2.21 -7.66
CA ARG A 17 -4.16 -3.61 -7.25
C ARG A 17 -4.98 -3.92 -6.00
N ASP A 18 -4.49 -3.48 -4.85
CA ASP A 18 -5.02 -3.83 -3.53
C ASP A 18 -6.42 -3.24 -3.32
N GLY A 19 -6.57 -1.98 -3.73
CA GLY A 19 -7.85 -1.28 -3.67
C GLY A 19 -8.93 -2.00 -4.46
N LEU A 20 -8.67 -2.29 -5.73
CA LEU A 20 -9.64 -2.93 -6.62
C LEU A 20 -9.88 -4.42 -6.34
N GLN A 21 -8.97 -5.11 -5.64
CA GLN A 21 -9.01 -6.58 -5.53
C GLN A 21 -10.28 -7.12 -4.86
N ASN A 22 -10.89 -6.36 -3.95
CA ASN A 22 -12.12 -6.77 -3.25
C ASN A 22 -13.37 -6.04 -3.76
N GLU A 23 -13.24 -5.25 -4.82
CA GLU A 23 -14.36 -4.48 -5.34
C GLU A 23 -15.37 -5.34 -6.10
N LYS A 24 -16.65 -5.01 -5.95
CA LYS A 24 -17.74 -5.75 -6.61
C LYS A 24 -17.70 -5.57 -8.13
N ARG A 25 -17.32 -4.38 -8.57
CA ARG A 25 -17.22 -4.06 -9.98
C ARG A 25 -15.83 -4.42 -10.49
N ILE A 26 -15.78 -5.21 -11.56
CA ILE A 26 -14.55 -5.49 -12.29
C ILE A 26 -14.36 -4.37 -13.32
N LEU A 27 -13.26 -3.61 -13.19
CA LEU A 27 -12.92 -2.53 -14.11
C LEU A 27 -12.29 -3.10 -15.39
N THR A 28 -12.59 -2.47 -16.54
CA THR A 28 -11.94 -2.84 -17.81
C THR A 28 -10.47 -2.43 -17.82
N THR A 29 -9.73 -2.91 -18.82
CA THR A 29 -8.32 -2.58 -19.01
C THR A 29 -8.15 -1.07 -19.22
N GLU A 30 -9.00 -0.46 -20.04
CA GLU A 30 -8.99 0.97 -20.35
C GLU A 30 -9.25 1.80 -19.09
N GLU A 31 -10.23 1.40 -18.27
CA GLU A 31 -10.55 2.10 -17.03
C GLU A 31 -9.36 2.09 -16.06
N LYS A 32 -8.68 0.94 -15.91
CA LYS A 32 -7.45 0.83 -15.11
C LYS A 32 -6.32 1.68 -15.67
N LEU A 33 -6.11 1.68 -16.99
CA LEU A 33 -5.08 2.49 -17.63
C LEU A 33 -5.31 3.98 -17.41
N VAL A 34 -6.56 4.46 -17.51
CA VAL A 34 -6.90 5.85 -17.22
C VAL A 34 -6.62 6.21 -15.76
N LEU A 35 -6.96 5.34 -14.82
CA LEU A 35 -6.62 5.54 -13.40
C LEU A 35 -5.11 5.63 -13.20
N ILE A 36 -4.34 4.68 -13.75
CA ILE A 36 -2.88 4.65 -13.63
C ILE A 36 -2.23 5.87 -14.29
N GLU A 37 -2.72 6.32 -15.44
CA GLU A 37 -2.25 7.57 -16.07
C GLU A 37 -2.52 8.78 -15.16
N GLY A 38 -3.67 8.83 -14.49
CA GLY A 38 -3.97 9.82 -13.47
C GLY A 38 -3.01 9.76 -12.27
N VAL A 39 -2.71 8.55 -11.77
CA VAL A 39 -1.72 8.33 -10.68
C VAL A 39 -0.36 8.91 -11.08
N VAL A 40 0.09 8.64 -12.31
CA VAL A 40 1.37 9.17 -12.84
C VAL A 40 1.35 10.70 -12.97
N GLN A 41 0.22 11.27 -13.40
CA GLN A 41 0.04 12.73 -13.50
C GLN A 41 0.01 13.41 -12.13
N ALA A 42 -0.48 12.72 -11.09
CA ALA A 42 -0.45 13.20 -9.72
C ALA A 42 0.96 13.15 -9.09
N GLY A 43 1.98 12.61 -9.77
CA GLY A 43 3.38 12.70 -9.33
C GLY A 43 3.93 11.45 -8.62
N PHE A 44 3.17 10.35 -8.57
CA PHE A 44 3.65 9.11 -7.94
C PHE A 44 4.84 8.51 -8.69
N SER A 45 5.84 8.09 -7.92
CA SER A 45 7.04 7.41 -8.44
C SER A 45 6.98 5.88 -8.28
N VAL A 46 5.98 5.34 -7.56
CA VAL A 46 5.79 3.90 -7.38
C VAL A 46 4.30 3.58 -7.44
N ILE A 47 3.93 2.62 -8.28
CA ILE A 47 2.54 2.22 -8.50
C ILE A 47 2.46 0.70 -8.51
N GLU A 48 1.58 0.14 -7.69
CA GLU A 48 1.25 -1.29 -7.78
C GLU A 48 0.05 -1.49 -8.70
N VAL A 49 0.35 -1.92 -9.93
CA VAL A 49 -0.56 -1.90 -11.08
C VAL A 49 -1.61 -3.03 -11.04
N GLY A 50 -1.24 -4.18 -10.48
CA GLY A 50 -2.11 -5.35 -10.46
C GLY A 50 -1.45 -6.57 -9.83
N SER A 51 -2.06 -7.74 -10.02
CA SER A 51 -1.50 -8.99 -9.52
C SER A 51 -1.60 -10.11 -10.56
N PHE A 52 -0.60 -10.99 -10.58
CA PHE A 52 -0.61 -12.20 -11.41
C PHE A 52 -1.14 -13.41 -10.65
N MET A 53 -2.06 -13.18 -9.71
CA MET A 53 -2.80 -14.22 -9.03
C MET A 53 -3.70 -14.99 -10.02
N SER A 54 -4.26 -16.11 -9.57
CA SER A 54 -5.24 -16.85 -10.36
C SER A 54 -6.47 -15.98 -10.61
N PRO A 55 -6.92 -15.78 -11.87
CA PRO A 55 -8.15 -15.05 -12.17
C PRO A 55 -9.40 -15.66 -11.52
N LYS A 56 -9.36 -16.95 -11.17
CA LYS A 56 -10.43 -17.60 -10.41
C LYS A 56 -10.45 -17.14 -8.94
N ALA A 57 -9.28 -16.89 -8.36
CA ALA A 57 -9.16 -16.44 -6.98
C ALA A 57 -9.35 -14.92 -6.85
N VAL A 58 -8.87 -14.16 -7.85
CA VAL A 58 -8.97 -12.70 -7.90
C VAL A 58 -9.44 -12.24 -9.29
N PRO A 59 -10.75 -12.35 -9.60
CA PRO A 59 -11.31 -11.97 -10.90
C PRO A 59 -11.02 -10.52 -11.30
N GLN A 60 -10.96 -9.62 -10.32
CA GLN A 60 -10.68 -8.20 -10.48
C GLN A 60 -9.30 -7.96 -11.11
N MET A 61 -8.36 -8.91 -10.97
CA MET A 61 -6.99 -8.81 -11.48
C MET A 61 -6.75 -9.64 -12.75
N ALA A 62 -7.81 -10.20 -13.36
CA ALA A 62 -7.70 -11.08 -14.52
C ALA A 62 -7.02 -10.43 -15.73
N ASN A 63 -7.19 -9.11 -15.92
CA ASN A 63 -6.64 -8.35 -17.04
C ASN A 63 -5.29 -7.67 -16.74
N THR A 64 -4.57 -8.06 -15.68
CA THR A 64 -3.28 -7.44 -15.32
C THR A 64 -2.26 -7.50 -16.46
N ASP A 65 -2.18 -8.62 -17.18
CA ASP A 65 -1.25 -8.82 -18.31
C ASP A 65 -1.49 -7.76 -19.41
N GLU A 66 -2.76 -7.54 -19.77
CA GLU A 66 -3.16 -6.55 -20.78
C GLU A 66 -2.92 -5.12 -20.32
N VAL A 67 -3.15 -4.81 -19.04
CA VAL A 67 -2.84 -3.50 -18.46
C VAL A 67 -1.34 -3.21 -18.57
N PHE A 68 -0.46 -4.15 -18.22
CA PHE A 68 0.99 -3.96 -18.35
C PHE A 68 1.47 -3.82 -19.80
N GLN A 69 0.85 -4.54 -20.74
CA GLN A 69 1.17 -4.44 -22.17
C GLN A 69 0.80 -3.07 -22.75
N ASN A 70 -0.32 -2.50 -22.32
CA ASN A 70 -0.84 -1.21 -22.81
C ASN A 70 -0.42 0.00 -21.95
N LEU A 71 0.31 -0.23 -20.86
CA LEU A 71 0.78 0.81 -19.95
C LEU A 71 1.76 1.77 -20.64
N LYS A 72 1.41 3.06 -20.66
CA LYS A 72 2.33 4.14 -21.02
C LYS A 72 3.29 4.40 -19.87
N ARG A 73 4.46 3.75 -19.91
CA ARG A 73 5.49 3.88 -18.87
C ARG A 73 6.12 5.28 -18.92
N LYS A 74 6.13 5.97 -17.78
CA LYS A 74 6.89 7.22 -17.59
C LYS A 74 8.26 6.91 -17.00
N GLU A 75 9.29 7.56 -17.53
CA GLU A 75 10.65 7.45 -16.98
C GLU A 75 10.67 7.89 -15.51
N GLY A 76 11.40 7.15 -14.67
CA GLY A 76 11.49 7.40 -13.22
C GLY A 76 10.31 6.87 -12.40
N VAL A 77 9.28 6.26 -13.01
CA VAL A 77 8.17 5.61 -12.29
C VAL A 77 8.38 4.09 -12.25
N GLU A 78 8.33 3.53 -11.05
CA GLU A 78 8.33 2.10 -10.80
C GLU A 78 6.90 1.55 -10.92
N TYR A 79 6.73 0.53 -11.76
CA TYR A 79 5.48 -0.20 -11.92
C TYR A 79 5.66 -1.64 -11.46
N ARG A 80 5.03 -1.99 -10.34
CA ARG A 80 5.16 -3.30 -9.71
C ARG A 80 3.86 -4.07 -9.68
N ALA A 81 3.96 -5.38 -9.47
CA ALA A 81 2.80 -6.27 -9.36
C ALA A 81 2.99 -7.33 -8.29
N LEU A 82 1.88 -7.76 -7.69
CA LEU A 82 1.87 -8.85 -6.72
C LEU A 82 1.93 -10.21 -7.43
N VAL A 83 2.77 -11.12 -6.92
CA VAL A 83 2.86 -12.52 -7.35
C VAL A 83 2.89 -13.44 -6.14
N ALA A 84 2.46 -14.70 -6.31
CA ALA A 84 2.48 -15.71 -5.24
C ALA A 84 3.31 -16.96 -5.58
N ASN A 85 3.78 -17.10 -6.82
CA ASN A 85 4.52 -18.27 -7.28
C ASN A 85 5.26 -17.99 -8.59
N LEU A 86 6.02 -19.01 -9.05
CA LEU A 86 6.83 -18.99 -10.26
C LEU A 86 6.02 -18.60 -11.51
N LYS A 87 4.82 -19.18 -11.69
CA LYS A 87 3.96 -18.85 -12.83
C LYS A 87 3.56 -17.37 -12.86
N GLY A 88 3.38 -16.76 -11.69
CA GLY A 88 3.15 -15.32 -11.57
C GLY A 88 4.33 -14.49 -12.07
N VAL A 89 5.56 -14.91 -11.75
CA VAL A 89 6.80 -14.26 -12.23
C VAL A 89 6.94 -14.38 -13.74
N GLU A 90 6.68 -15.57 -14.30
CA GLU A 90 6.73 -15.81 -15.75
C GLU A 90 5.71 -14.93 -16.51
N ARG A 91 4.49 -14.81 -15.99
CA ARG A 91 3.46 -13.92 -16.55
C ARG A 91 3.89 -12.45 -16.48
N ALA A 92 4.43 -12.02 -15.34
CA ALA A 92 4.95 -10.67 -15.16
C ALA A 92 6.03 -10.34 -16.20
N ALA A 93 6.93 -11.30 -16.46
CA ALA A 93 7.96 -11.16 -17.48
C ALA A 93 7.38 -11.03 -18.89
N ALA A 94 6.41 -11.87 -19.24
CA ALA A 94 5.80 -11.90 -20.57
C ALA A 94 5.09 -10.58 -20.95
N CYS A 95 4.59 -9.82 -19.97
CA CYS A 95 3.95 -8.51 -20.22
C CYS A 95 4.88 -7.31 -19.94
N GLY A 96 6.16 -7.55 -19.69
CA GLY A 96 7.16 -6.50 -19.47
C GLY A 96 7.03 -5.77 -18.13
N CYS A 97 6.47 -6.42 -17.10
CA CYS A 97 6.60 -5.96 -15.72
C CYS A 97 8.09 -6.08 -15.30
N LYS A 98 8.59 -5.09 -14.55
CA LYS A 98 10.02 -5.02 -14.16
C LYS A 98 10.26 -5.29 -12.68
N LYS A 99 9.21 -5.28 -11.86
CA LYS A 99 9.33 -5.58 -10.44
C LYS A 99 8.11 -6.32 -9.93
N VAL A 100 8.35 -7.38 -9.18
CA VAL A 100 7.29 -8.18 -8.55
C VAL A 100 7.42 -8.17 -7.04
N LYS A 101 6.30 -8.35 -6.35
CA LYS A 101 6.23 -8.45 -4.89
C LYS A 101 5.72 -9.82 -4.49
N LEU A 102 6.52 -10.58 -3.75
CA LEU A 102 6.17 -11.89 -3.21
C LEU A 102 5.62 -11.74 -1.80
N ASN A 103 4.39 -12.17 -1.58
CA ASN A 103 3.72 -12.01 -0.29
C ASN A 103 3.68 -13.30 0.54
N VAL A 104 3.91 -13.16 1.84
CA VAL A 104 3.63 -14.17 2.87
C VAL A 104 2.84 -13.52 4.01
N SER A 105 2.02 -14.29 4.72
CA SER A 105 1.38 -13.80 5.95
C SER A 105 2.25 -14.16 7.17
N ALA A 106 2.35 -13.26 8.16
CA ALA A 106 3.04 -13.54 9.42
C ALA A 106 2.26 -14.51 10.32
N SER A 107 0.97 -14.68 10.07
CA SER A 107 0.12 -15.58 10.84
C SER A 107 0.47 -17.04 10.54
N LYS A 108 1.00 -17.74 11.55
CA LYS A 108 1.28 -19.19 11.48
C LYS A 108 -0.01 -19.98 11.27
N ALA A 109 -1.07 -19.66 12.02
CA ALA A 109 -2.37 -20.29 11.85
C ALA A 109 -2.93 -20.13 10.42
N HIS A 110 -2.85 -18.91 9.86
CA HIS A 110 -3.30 -18.65 8.50
C HIS A 110 -2.49 -19.42 7.45
N ASN A 111 -1.15 -19.45 7.56
CA ASN A 111 -0.31 -20.16 6.58
C ASN A 111 -0.51 -21.67 6.67
N LEU A 112 -0.56 -22.23 7.88
CA LEU A 112 -0.79 -23.67 8.05
C LEU A 112 -2.16 -24.09 7.49
N ALA A 113 -3.21 -23.29 7.73
CA ALA A 113 -4.54 -23.59 7.22
C ALA A 113 -4.64 -23.55 5.68
N ASN A 114 -3.90 -22.67 5.01
CA ASN A 114 -4.01 -22.47 3.56
C ASN A 114 -2.94 -23.20 2.75
N LEU A 115 -1.73 -23.35 3.29
CA LEU A 115 -0.55 -23.85 2.57
C LEU A 115 0.11 -25.05 3.27
N ASN A 116 -0.32 -25.40 4.48
CA ASN A 116 0.29 -26.43 5.33
C ASN A 116 1.82 -26.24 5.48
N ARG A 117 2.23 -24.99 5.64
CA ARG A 117 3.61 -24.54 5.86
C ARG A 117 3.63 -23.39 6.84
N THR A 118 4.74 -23.20 7.53
CA THR A 118 5.02 -21.97 8.26
C THR A 118 5.28 -20.80 7.29
N PRO A 119 5.19 -19.55 7.76
CA PRO A 119 5.58 -18.39 6.96
C PRO A 119 7.03 -18.48 6.43
N ALA A 120 8.00 -18.85 7.28
CA ALA A 120 9.40 -18.98 6.88
C ALA A 120 9.60 -20.05 5.78
N GLU A 121 9.03 -21.25 5.95
CA GLU A 121 9.06 -22.31 4.93
C GLU A 121 8.38 -21.89 3.61
N THR A 122 7.38 -21.01 3.68
CA THR A 122 6.74 -20.46 2.48
C THR A 122 7.70 -19.54 1.74
N VAL A 123 8.43 -18.68 2.45
CA VAL A 123 9.44 -17.79 1.87
C VAL A 123 10.63 -18.56 1.32
N GLU A 124 11.11 -19.59 2.01
CA GLU A 124 12.15 -20.49 1.49
C GLU A 124 11.73 -21.13 0.17
N GLY A 125 10.43 -21.40 -0.01
CA GLY A 125 9.87 -21.88 -1.26
C GLY A 125 10.00 -20.90 -2.45
N PHE A 126 10.38 -19.65 -2.22
CA PHE A 126 10.50 -18.63 -3.28
C PHE A 126 11.80 -18.68 -4.07
N TYR A 127 12.78 -19.54 -3.75
CA TYR A 127 14.02 -19.66 -4.54
C TYR A 127 13.78 -19.77 -6.06
N GLY A 128 12.82 -20.62 -6.47
CA GLY A 128 12.49 -20.76 -7.89
C GLY A 128 11.93 -19.47 -8.52
N CYS A 129 11.20 -18.67 -7.74
CA CYS A 129 10.72 -17.36 -8.19
C CYS A 129 11.89 -16.37 -8.35
N MET A 130 12.83 -16.38 -7.41
CA MET A 130 14.03 -15.53 -7.44
C MET A 130 14.93 -15.85 -8.63
N ASP A 131 15.19 -17.13 -8.89
CA ASP A 131 16.01 -17.56 -10.02
C ASP A 131 15.34 -17.21 -11.36
N ALA A 132 14.04 -17.44 -11.48
CA ALA A 132 13.29 -17.07 -12.67
C ALA A 132 13.32 -15.55 -12.90
N ALA A 133 13.04 -14.75 -11.87
CA ALA A 133 13.08 -13.29 -11.96
C ALA A 133 14.47 -12.78 -12.36
N ARG A 134 15.54 -13.31 -11.75
CA ARG A 134 16.93 -12.97 -12.10
C ARG A 134 17.24 -13.29 -13.55
N SER A 135 16.79 -14.44 -14.06
CA SER A 135 17.07 -14.88 -15.43
C SER A 135 16.48 -13.97 -16.52
N VAL A 136 15.44 -13.21 -16.18
CA VAL A 136 14.74 -12.29 -17.09
C VAL A 136 14.89 -10.81 -16.69
N GLY A 137 15.73 -10.52 -15.69
CA GLY A 137 16.01 -9.15 -15.24
C GLY A 137 14.83 -8.45 -14.57
N ILE A 138 14.04 -9.17 -13.78
CA ILE A 138 12.97 -8.62 -12.93
C ILE A 138 13.47 -8.47 -11.50
N GLU A 139 13.21 -7.32 -10.90
CA GLU A 139 13.46 -7.08 -9.48
C GLU A 139 12.39 -7.74 -8.61
N VAL A 140 12.77 -8.17 -7.42
CA VAL A 140 11.85 -8.83 -6.48
C VAL A 140 11.88 -8.11 -5.13
N SER A 141 10.68 -7.82 -4.63
CA SER A 141 10.42 -7.32 -3.28
C SER A 141 9.59 -8.34 -2.50
N GLY A 142 9.60 -8.23 -1.17
CA GLY A 142 8.81 -9.06 -0.27
C GLY A 142 7.70 -8.25 0.41
N SER A 143 6.65 -8.93 0.85
CA SER A 143 5.69 -8.36 1.79
C SER A 143 5.24 -9.36 2.83
N ILE A 144 5.17 -8.90 4.08
CA ILE A 144 4.72 -9.64 5.23
C ILE A 144 3.36 -9.08 5.65
N SER A 145 2.29 -9.75 5.25
CA SER A 145 0.94 -9.39 5.69
C SER A 145 0.69 -9.82 7.13
N MET A 146 -0.23 -9.14 7.82
CA MET A 146 -0.55 -9.39 9.23
C MET A 146 0.65 -9.20 10.19
N ALA A 147 1.65 -8.40 9.81
CA ALA A 147 2.87 -8.23 10.61
C ALA A 147 2.62 -7.62 12.01
N PHE A 148 1.50 -6.92 12.19
CA PHE A 148 1.15 -6.22 13.42
C PHE A 148 0.05 -6.92 14.23
N GLY A 149 -0.47 -8.03 13.71
CA GLY A 149 -1.59 -8.75 14.31
C GLY A 149 -2.41 -9.49 13.26
N SER A 150 -3.07 -10.57 13.66
CA SER A 150 -3.88 -11.40 12.76
C SER A 150 -5.23 -11.76 13.39
N PRO A 151 -6.29 -11.97 12.59
CA PRO A 151 -7.57 -12.45 13.11
C PRO A 151 -7.49 -13.83 13.79
N TRP A 152 -6.44 -14.61 13.51
CA TRP A 152 -6.29 -15.99 13.99
C TRP A 152 -5.42 -16.07 15.25
N ASP A 153 -4.19 -15.55 15.18
CA ASP A 153 -3.22 -15.60 16.29
C ASP A 153 -3.40 -14.42 17.26
N ARG A 154 -4.16 -13.39 16.84
CA ARG A 154 -4.31 -12.10 17.51
C ARG A 154 -3.00 -11.33 17.50
N GLU A 155 -2.08 -11.71 18.37
CA GLU A 155 -0.76 -11.10 18.49
C GLU A 155 0.25 -11.87 17.65
N ILE A 156 1.10 -11.12 16.93
CA ILE A 156 2.23 -11.68 16.19
C ILE A 156 3.51 -11.23 16.91
N PRO A 157 4.26 -12.16 17.54
CA PRO A 157 5.52 -11.82 18.19
C PRO A 157 6.51 -11.22 17.20
N LEU A 158 7.26 -10.21 17.63
CA LEU A 158 8.29 -9.59 16.78
C LEU A 158 9.33 -10.60 16.28
N SER A 159 9.67 -11.60 17.10
CA SER A 159 10.57 -12.70 16.71
C SER A 159 10.07 -13.48 15.50
N ASP A 160 8.76 -13.69 15.38
CA ASP A 160 8.17 -14.42 14.25
C ASP A 160 8.26 -13.58 12.97
N VAL A 161 8.09 -12.25 13.07
CA VAL A 161 8.32 -11.36 11.93
C VAL A 161 9.80 -11.36 11.51
N LYS A 162 10.73 -11.35 12.48
CA LYS A 162 12.17 -11.43 12.21
C LYS A 162 12.57 -12.70 11.50
N GLU A 163 12.04 -13.85 11.91
CA GLU A 163 12.27 -15.14 11.27
C GLU A 163 11.88 -15.10 9.77
N ILE A 164 10.78 -14.44 9.44
CA ILE A 164 10.32 -14.26 8.06
C ILE A 164 11.25 -13.32 7.28
N VAL A 165 11.71 -12.24 7.91
CA VAL A 165 12.67 -11.30 7.31
C VAL A 165 13.99 -12.01 7.00
N ASP A 166 14.49 -12.83 7.92
CA ASP A 166 15.70 -13.63 7.71
C ASP A 166 15.52 -14.60 6.53
N ALA A 167 14.35 -15.22 6.40
CA ALA A 167 14.02 -16.08 5.25
C ALA A 167 13.99 -15.29 3.93
N TYR A 168 13.44 -14.06 3.91
CA TYR A 168 13.46 -13.20 2.71
C TYR A 168 14.89 -12.82 2.32
N LEU A 169 15.72 -12.47 3.30
CA LEU A 169 17.13 -12.16 3.08
C LEU A 169 17.90 -13.36 2.55
N ALA A 170 17.62 -14.57 3.04
CA ALA A 170 18.26 -15.80 2.58
C ALA A 170 17.99 -16.09 1.10
N VAL A 171 16.80 -15.75 0.59
CA VAL A 171 16.48 -15.87 -0.85
C VAL A 171 16.93 -14.65 -1.67
N GLY A 172 17.50 -13.63 -1.03
CA GLY A 172 18.08 -12.44 -1.67
C GLY A 172 17.15 -11.24 -1.83
N VAL A 173 16.04 -11.20 -1.09
CA VAL A 173 15.10 -10.06 -1.10
C VAL A 173 15.49 -9.05 -0.02
N THR A 174 15.80 -7.82 -0.42
CA THR A 174 16.21 -6.73 0.50
C THR A 174 15.27 -5.53 0.49
N GLU A 175 14.14 -5.60 -0.22
CA GLU A 175 13.05 -4.63 -0.12
C GLU A 175 11.82 -5.35 0.43
N ILE A 176 11.33 -4.94 1.60
CA ILE A 176 10.28 -5.66 2.33
C ILE A 176 9.21 -4.69 2.84
N SER A 177 7.94 -5.03 2.62
CA SER A 177 6.79 -4.33 3.20
C SER A 177 6.27 -5.05 4.45
N LEU A 178 6.03 -4.30 5.53
CA LEU A 178 5.28 -4.77 6.70
C LEU A 178 3.85 -4.24 6.62
N SER A 179 2.87 -5.16 6.59
CA SER A 179 1.47 -4.77 6.33
C SER A 179 0.52 -5.10 7.49
N ASP A 180 -0.23 -4.10 7.94
CA ASP A 180 -1.36 -4.24 8.86
C ASP A 180 -2.66 -4.51 8.09
N ALA A 181 -2.73 -5.68 7.44
CA ALA A 181 -3.84 -6.04 6.58
C ALA A 181 -5.18 -6.23 7.32
N SER A 182 -5.16 -6.35 8.66
CA SER A 182 -6.38 -6.46 9.48
C SER A 182 -6.73 -5.19 10.23
N GLY A 183 -5.93 -4.12 10.09
CA GLY A 183 -6.10 -2.83 10.75
C GLY A 183 -6.09 -2.94 12.27
N GLN A 184 -5.16 -3.73 12.83
CA GLN A 184 -5.00 -3.97 14.27
C GLN A 184 -3.84 -3.20 14.89
N ALA A 185 -2.95 -2.64 14.07
CA ALA A 185 -1.77 -1.94 14.54
C ALA A 185 -2.13 -0.65 15.29
N TYR A 186 -1.30 -0.29 16.26
CA TYR A 186 -1.42 0.95 17.01
C TYR A 186 -0.05 1.66 17.13
N PRO A 187 -0.02 2.99 17.34
CA PRO A 187 1.20 3.78 17.13
C PRO A 187 2.41 3.34 17.96
N THR A 188 2.23 2.98 19.23
CA THR A 188 3.35 2.55 20.09
C THR A 188 3.95 1.22 19.65
N GLN A 189 3.13 0.27 19.17
CA GLN A 189 3.61 -0.98 18.56
C GLN A 189 4.36 -0.69 17.27
N VAL A 190 3.80 0.14 16.39
CA VAL A 190 4.44 0.50 15.11
C VAL A 190 5.81 1.13 15.36
N TYR A 191 5.90 2.12 16.24
CA TYR A 191 7.17 2.77 16.57
C TYR A 191 8.21 1.77 17.10
N GLN A 192 7.81 0.89 18.02
CA GLN A 192 8.70 -0.11 18.62
C GLN A 192 9.20 -1.14 17.60
N ILE A 193 8.31 -1.67 16.76
CA ILE A 193 8.66 -2.63 15.71
C ILE A 193 9.57 -1.98 14.67
N CYS A 194 9.21 -0.78 14.18
CA CYS A 194 9.99 -0.08 13.17
C CYS A 194 11.40 0.26 13.68
N THR A 195 11.52 0.78 14.90
CA THR A 195 12.82 1.12 15.51
C THR A 195 13.72 -0.11 15.61
N ASP A 196 13.16 -1.25 16.04
CA ASP A 196 13.91 -2.49 16.16
C ASP A 196 14.29 -3.08 14.80
N MET A 197 13.39 -3.04 13.82
CA MET A 197 13.63 -3.51 12.45
C MET A 197 14.70 -2.69 11.73
N ALA A 198 14.66 -1.36 11.83
CA ALA A 198 15.70 -0.49 11.28
C ALA A 198 17.09 -0.76 11.89
N LYS A 199 17.14 -1.08 13.19
CA LYS A 199 18.38 -1.43 13.88
C LYS A 199 18.89 -2.83 13.52
N SER A 200 17.99 -3.80 13.46
CA SER A 200 18.34 -5.22 13.23
C SER A 200 18.69 -5.50 11.77
N TYR A 201 18.07 -4.76 10.85
CA TYR A 201 18.17 -4.99 9.41
C TYR A 201 18.43 -3.68 8.63
N PRO A 202 19.58 -3.02 8.86
CA PRO A 202 19.90 -1.76 8.19
C PRO A 202 20.02 -1.90 6.66
N GLN A 203 20.20 -3.11 6.14
CA GLN A 203 20.27 -3.41 4.72
C GLN A 203 18.90 -3.48 4.03
N VAL A 204 17.80 -3.53 4.78
CA VAL A 204 16.45 -3.69 4.22
C VAL A 204 15.83 -2.33 3.89
N ALA A 205 15.39 -2.17 2.65
CA ALA A 205 14.52 -1.08 2.24
C ALA A 205 13.09 -1.36 2.68
N TRP A 206 12.68 -0.73 3.79
CA TRP A 206 11.37 -0.95 4.38
C TRP A 206 10.26 -0.15 3.72
N TRP A 207 9.11 -0.80 3.54
CA TRP A 207 7.80 -0.22 3.25
C TRP A 207 6.83 -0.49 4.41
N LEU A 208 5.92 0.43 4.67
CA LEU A 208 4.82 0.24 5.61
C LEU A 208 3.48 0.34 4.89
N HIS A 209 2.58 -0.59 5.20
CA HIS A 209 1.26 -0.66 4.59
C HIS A 209 0.20 -0.78 5.68
N PHE A 210 -0.64 0.23 5.82
CA PHE A 210 -1.66 0.27 6.87
C PHE A 210 -3.06 0.27 6.27
N HIS A 211 -3.93 -0.57 6.81
CA HIS A 211 -5.36 -0.41 6.65
C HIS A 211 -5.91 0.54 7.72
N ASN A 212 -7.01 1.21 7.40
CA ASN A 212 -7.66 2.14 8.31
C ASN A 212 -8.89 1.54 9.01
N THR A 213 -8.99 0.21 9.08
CA THR A 213 -10.14 -0.54 9.63
C THR A 213 -10.57 -0.09 11.03
N ARG A 214 -9.65 0.41 11.85
CA ARG A 214 -9.93 0.93 13.21
C ARG A 214 -9.58 2.41 13.38
N GLY A 215 -9.39 3.15 12.29
CA GLY A 215 -9.11 4.59 12.33
C GLY A 215 -7.70 4.97 12.79
N LEU A 216 -6.76 4.01 12.85
CA LEU A 216 -5.40 4.23 13.34
C LEU A 216 -4.36 4.37 12.24
N GLY A 217 -4.73 4.26 10.96
CA GLY A 217 -3.76 4.19 9.86
C GLY A 217 -2.89 5.44 9.74
N ILE A 218 -3.47 6.64 9.81
CA ILE A 218 -2.73 7.91 9.80
C ILE A 218 -1.79 8.03 11.02
N ALA A 219 -2.27 7.65 12.22
CA ALA A 219 -1.45 7.67 13.43
C ALA A 219 -0.27 6.67 13.36
N ASN A 220 -0.48 5.53 12.71
CA ASN A 220 0.54 4.52 12.47
C ASN A 220 1.60 4.99 11.45
N ILE A 221 1.20 5.73 10.40
CA ILE A 221 2.14 6.38 9.47
C ILE A 221 3.03 7.38 10.24
N MET A 222 2.43 8.24 11.08
CA MET A 222 3.18 9.17 11.94
C MET A 222 4.18 8.45 12.84
N ALA A 223 3.79 7.34 13.47
CA ALA A 223 4.69 6.53 14.30
C ALA A 223 5.85 5.92 13.48
N GLY A 224 5.57 5.44 12.26
CA GLY A 224 6.62 4.98 11.35
C GLY A 224 7.60 6.09 10.98
N MET A 225 7.10 7.31 10.73
CA MET A 225 7.95 8.46 10.37
C MET A 225 8.83 8.86 11.56
N GLN A 226 8.31 8.79 12.78
CA GLN A 226 9.09 8.99 14.00
C GLN A 226 10.19 7.95 14.19
N ALA A 227 9.98 6.73 13.70
CA ALA A 227 10.97 5.66 13.69
C ALA A 227 11.96 5.75 12.50
N GLY A 228 11.84 6.79 11.66
CA GLY A 228 12.73 7.04 10.52
C GLY A 228 12.35 6.36 9.21
N PHE A 229 11.15 5.77 9.11
CA PHE A 229 10.69 5.14 7.88
C PHE A 229 10.20 6.19 6.88
N THR A 230 10.45 5.96 5.59
CA THR A 230 10.22 6.93 4.52
C THR A 230 9.41 6.37 3.35
N ARG A 231 8.92 5.13 3.42
CA ARG A 231 8.16 4.51 2.30
C ARG A 231 6.86 3.91 2.81
N TYR A 232 5.76 4.32 2.19
CA TYR A 232 4.41 3.97 2.62
C TYR A 232 3.54 3.56 1.44
N ASP A 233 2.66 2.59 1.66
CA ASP A 233 1.60 2.25 0.72
C ASP A 233 0.31 2.99 1.13
N SER A 234 -0.45 3.47 0.14
CA SER A 234 -1.81 4.00 0.33
C SER A 234 -2.66 3.73 -0.91
N ALA A 235 -3.99 3.84 -0.79
CA ALA A 235 -4.89 3.69 -1.93
C ALA A 235 -5.79 4.91 -2.12
N PHE A 236 -5.95 5.37 -3.36
CA PHE A 236 -6.88 6.45 -3.67
C PHE A 236 -8.29 6.15 -3.15
N ALA A 237 -8.94 7.18 -2.61
CA ALA A 237 -10.26 7.05 -2.00
C ALA A 237 -10.33 6.07 -0.80
N GLY A 238 -9.21 5.52 -0.31
CA GLY A 238 -9.19 4.55 0.79
C GLY A 238 -9.78 3.19 0.41
N VAL A 239 -9.84 2.86 -0.88
CA VAL A 239 -10.43 1.60 -1.35
C VAL A 239 -9.64 0.37 -0.89
N GLY A 240 -10.28 -0.79 -1.03
CA GLY A 240 -9.74 -2.07 -0.60
C GLY A 240 -10.52 -2.62 0.58
N GLY A 241 -9.83 -3.41 1.39
CA GLY A 241 -10.45 -4.08 2.54
C GLY A 241 -9.82 -5.44 2.76
N CYS A 242 -10.14 -6.04 3.90
CA CYS A 242 -9.67 -7.37 4.23
C CYS A 242 -10.83 -8.36 4.11
N PRO A 243 -10.77 -9.36 3.20
CA PRO A 243 -11.85 -10.34 3.06
C PRO A 243 -12.05 -11.18 4.32
N PHE A 244 -11.05 -11.21 5.21
CA PHE A 244 -11.08 -11.96 6.47
C PHE A 244 -11.65 -11.19 7.65
N VAL A 245 -11.88 -9.87 7.51
CA VAL A 245 -12.41 -9.02 8.57
C VAL A 245 -13.73 -8.41 8.08
N PRO A 246 -14.89 -8.90 8.56
CA PRO A 246 -16.19 -8.37 8.15
C PRO A 246 -16.29 -6.87 8.41
N GLY A 247 -16.68 -6.11 7.37
CA GLY A 247 -16.83 -4.66 7.46
C GLY A 247 -15.50 -3.90 7.60
N ALA A 248 -14.37 -4.53 7.30
CA ALA A 248 -13.09 -3.83 7.32
C ALA A 248 -13.09 -2.66 6.35
N ALA A 249 -12.78 -1.46 6.85
CA ALA A 249 -12.33 -0.37 5.98
C ALA A 249 -11.07 -0.81 5.23
N GLY A 250 -10.83 -0.16 4.09
CA GLY A 250 -9.71 -0.43 3.21
C GLY A 250 -8.39 0.12 3.71
N ASN A 251 -7.55 0.46 2.73
CA ASN A 251 -6.28 1.12 2.93
C ASN A 251 -6.47 2.51 3.56
N VAL A 252 -5.39 3.10 4.09
CA VAL A 252 -5.40 4.55 4.32
C VAL A 252 -5.57 5.26 2.98
N ALA A 253 -6.47 6.25 2.93
CA ALA A 253 -6.74 7.02 1.73
C ALA A 253 -5.52 7.87 1.36
N THR A 254 -5.07 7.76 0.13
CA THR A 254 -3.88 8.46 -0.37
C THR A 254 -3.97 9.97 -0.20
N GLU A 255 -5.11 10.58 -0.52
CA GLU A 255 -5.36 12.00 -0.37
C GLU A 255 -5.35 12.46 1.10
N ASP A 256 -5.77 11.60 2.05
CA ASP A 256 -5.69 11.91 3.48
C ASP A 256 -4.24 11.88 3.97
N VAL A 257 -3.41 10.96 3.45
CA VAL A 257 -1.95 10.92 3.74
C VAL A 257 -1.26 12.14 3.18
N VAL A 258 -1.52 12.49 1.91
CA VAL A 258 -0.87 13.64 1.25
C VAL A 258 -1.30 14.93 1.93
N HIS A 259 -2.58 15.11 2.25
CA HIS A 259 -3.07 16.27 3.00
C HIS A 259 -2.39 16.38 4.37
N MET A 260 -2.32 15.28 5.14
CA MET A 260 -1.59 15.27 6.41
C MET A 260 -0.13 15.72 6.22
N CYS A 261 0.56 15.18 5.21
CA CYS A 261 1.95 15.51 4.94
C CYS A 261 2.15 16.99 4.58
N ASP A 262 1.28 17.55 3.73
CA ASP A 262 1.32 18.96 3.35
C ASP A 262 1.14 19.87 4.59
N GLU A 263 0.17 19.57 5.45
CA GLU A 263 -0.11 20.38 6.65
C GLU A 263 1.01 20.33 7.70
N ILE A 264 1.73 19.21 7.80
CA ILE A 264 2.83 19.04 8.76
C ILE A 264 4.22 19.27 8.14
N GLY A 265 4.29 19.67 6.87
CA GLY A 265 5.52 20.07 6.17
C GLY A 265 6.41 18.91 5.69
N ILE A 266 5.83 17.74 5.41
CA ILE A 266 6.54 16.55 4.91
C ILE A 266 6.38 16.47 3.40
N LYS A 267 7.48 16.37 2.67
CA LYS A 267 7.42 16.30 1.21
C LYS A 267 6.97 14.90 0.76
N THR A 268 6.08 14.86 -0.24
CA THR A 268 5.64 13.60 -0.88
C THR A 268 5.94 13.58 -2.39
N GLY A 269 6.06 14.75 -3.02
CA GLY A 269 6.13 14.89 -4.48
C GLY A 269 4.80 14.65 -5.20
N VAL A 270 3.70 14.47 -4.45
CA VAL A 270 2.36 14.21 -4.98
C VAL A 270 1.54 15.50 -5.03
N ASP A 271 0.88 15.76 -6.16
CA ASP A 271 -0.12 16.82 -6.30
C ASP A 271 -1.46 16.36 -5.72
N LEU A 272 -1.85 16.96 -4.60
CA LEU A 272 -3.07 16.63 -3.87
C LEU A 272 -4.35 16.84 -4.70
N ASP A 273 -4.40 17.89 -5.52
CA ASP A 273 -5.59 18.18 -6.35
C ASP A 273 -5.77 17.12 -7.45
N GLN A 274 -4.67 16.71 -8.09
CA GLN A 274 -4.70 15.61 -9.05
C GLN A 274 -5.03 14.28 -8.37
N ALA A 275 -4.44 14.00 -7.20
CA ALA A 275 -4.76 12.80 -6.41
C ALA A 275 -6.26 12.72 -6.07
N MET A 276 -6.85 13.82 -5.58
CA MET A 276 -8.28 13.90 -5.29
C MET A 276 -9.14 13.75 -6.55
N LYS A 277 -8.70 14.28 -7.70
CA LYS A 277 -9.40 14.10 -8.98
C LYS A 277 -9.47 12.62 -9.38
N VAL A 278 -8.35 11.89 -9.31
CA VAL A 278 -8.31 10.45 -9.59
C VAL A 278 -9.19 9.68 -8.61
N SER A 279 -9.13 10.04 -7.33
CA SER A 279 -9.94 9.42 -6.28
C SER A 279 -11.45 9.59 -6.54
N ARG A 280 -11.91 10.79 -6.94
CA ARG A 280 -13.31 11.02 -7.35
C ARG A 280 -13.71 10.20 -8.57
N GLN A 281 -12.82 10.09 -9.55
CA GLN A 281 -13.07 9.26 -10.73
C GLN A 281 -13.21 7.78 -10.35
N LEU A 282 -12.35 7.27 -9.47
CA LEU A 282 -12.44 5.91 -8.96
C LEU A 282 -13.77 5.66 -8.24
N VAL A 283 -14.19 6.58 -7.36
CA VAL A 283 -15.50 6.51 -6.67
C VAL A 283 -16.66 6.45 -7.67
N GLN A 284 -16.63 7.26 -8.73
CA GLN A 284 -17.65 7.21 -9.79
C GLN A 284 -17.66 5.87 -10.52
N LEU A 285 -16.48 5.32 -10.83
CA LEU A 285 -16.35 4.02 -11.47
C LEU A 285 -16.87 2.89 -10.59
N LEU A 286 -16.63 2.94 -9.27
CA LEU A 286 -17.06 1.90 -8.33
C LEU A 286 -18.53 2.03 -7.91
N ASN A 287 -19.09 3.23 -8.01
CA ASN A 287 -20.49 3.54 -7.69
C ASN A 287 -20.89 3.19 -6.24
N HIS A 288 -20.00 3.47 -5.28
CA HIS A 288 -20.31 3.49 -3.85
C HIS A 288 -19.43 4.51 -3.12
N GLY A 289 -19.83 4.91 -1.91
CA GLY A 289 -19.02 5.78 -1.06
C GLY A 289 -17.76 5.09 -0.53
N THR A 290 -16.78 5.87 -0.10
CA THR A 290 -15.51 5.39 0.45
C THR A 290 -15.13 6.14 1.72
N ASP A 291 -14.04 5.73 2.38
CA ASP A 291 -13.63 6.21 3.70
C ASP A 291 -12.65 7.39 3.67
N SER A 292 -12.53 8.08 2.53
CA SER A 292 -11.70 9.27 2.39
C SER A 292 -12.33 10.49 3.07
N TYR A 293 -11.61 11.08 4.02
CA TYR A 293 -12.05 12.30 4.68
C TYR A 293 -11.96 13.51 3.74
N LEU A 294 -10.91 13.59 2.93
CA LEU A 294 -10.67 14.69 1.99
C LEU A 294 -11.70 14.71 0.86
N LEU A 295 -12.14 13.57 0.34
CA LEU A 295 -13.22 13.55 -0.65
C LEU A 295 -14.55 14.07 -0.11
N ARG A 296 -14.79 13.88 1.19
CA ARG A 296 -16.01 14.34 1.86
C ARG A 296 -15.95 15.81 2.25
N ALA A 297 -14.81 16.28 2.77
CA ALA A 297 -14.69 17.59 3.41
C ALA A 297 -13.97 18.65 2.55
N GLY A 298 -13.19 18.25 1.56
CA GLY A 298 -12.23 19.14 0.89
C GLY A 298 -10.98 19.39 1.73
N LYS A 299 -10.00 20.11 1.16
CA LYS A 299 -8.74 20.44 1.83
C LYS A 299 -8.97 21.51 2.90
N SER A 300 -8.12 21.56 3.93
CA SER A 300 -8.18 22.68 4.90
C SER A 300 -7.97 24.04 4.23
N SER A 301 -7.18 24.10 3.14
CA SER A 301 -6.99 25.31 2.33
C SER A 301 -8.23 25.77 1.57
N ASP A 302 -9.20 24.87 1.35
CA ASP A 302 -10.45 25.19 0.63
C ASP A 302 -11.44 25.94 1.53
N LEU A 303 -11.16 26.02 2.83
CA LEU A 303 -11.95 26.76 3.81
C LEU A 303 -11.77 28.29 3.65
N ILE A 304 -12.21 28.85 2.52
CA ILE A 304 -12.36 30.30 2.31
C ILE A 304 -13.85 30.63 2.49
N SER A 305 -14.30 31.01 3.68
CA SER A 305 -14.40 32.38 4.21
C SER A 305 -15.41 33.30 3.50
N GLU A 306 -16.60 32.81 3.12
CA GLU A 306 -17.77 33.69 3.18
C GLU A 306 -17.99 34.05 4.66
N LEU A 307 -17.34 35.14 5.10
CA LEU A 307 -17.61 35.72 6.40
C LEU A 307 -19.09 36.07 6.45
N PRO A 308 -19.85 35.59 7.46
CA PRO A 308 -21.26 35.93 7.57
C PRO A 308 -21.43 37.45 7.55
N THR A 309 -22.08 37.98 6.51
CA THR A 309 -22.21 39.44 6.27
C THR A 309 -23.16 40.15 7.23
N GLY A 310 -23.67 39.46 8.27
CA GLY A 310 -24.56 40.02 9.29
C GLY A 310 -24.00 40.05 10.72
N GLN A 311 -22.77 39.56 10.97
CA GLN A 311 -22.20 39.54 12.32
C GLN A 311 -21.35 40.79 12.58
N LEU A 312 -21.97 41.80 13.20
CA LEU A 312 -21.36 43.10 13.53
C LEU A 312 -20.10 43.03 14.42
N ARG A 313 -19.78 41.87 15.01
CA ARG A 313 -18.60 41.65 15.88
C ARG A 313 -17.55 40.73 15.25
N ASN A 314 -17.75 40.24 14.03
CA ASN A 314 -16.77 39.36 13.39
C ASN A 314 -15.57 40.21 12.90
N GLN A 315 -14.42 40.06 13.56
CA GLN A 315 -13.18 40.77 13.25
C GLN A 315 -12.20 39.92 12.41
N THR A 316 -12.63 38.77 11.91
CA THR A 316 -11.77 37.88 11.12
C THR A 316 -11.40 38.57 9.81
N LEU A 317 -10.11 38.78 9.59
CA LEU A 317 -9.57 39.36 8.35
C LEU A 317 -9.44 38.26 7.29
N LYS A 318 -9.68 38.63 6.02
CA LYS A 318 -9.39 37.79 4.85
C LYS A 318 -7.88 37.69 4.61
#